data_AF-A0A317G4H0-F1
#
_entry.id   AF-A0A317G4H0-F1
#
_cell.length_a   1.000
_cell.length_b   1.000
_cell.length_c   1.000
_cell.angle_alpha   90.00
_cell.angle_beta   90.00
_cell.angle_gamma   90.00
#
_symmetry.space_group_name_H-M   'P 1'
#
loop_
_entity.id
_entity.type
_entity.pdbx_description
1 polymer ?
#
loop_
_entity_poly.entity_id
_entity_poly.type
_entity_poly.pdbx_seq_one_letter_code
_entity_poly.pdbx_strand_id
1 'polypeptide(L)'
;MKKRIIGSILLGTIVLSACSSPSMTDSSTSKPTESGLDTAKESTEDPGKSAEELSTSDNSASDDRDASNDSSDESLTEATNKASNKASNESSSDMPEEDSNTTDDAKETKRAAAKEASSRDKDRLMNKAALEAGASGDDAITYLIADYDGDGSAEGFVYVGENADEYSECYGTVYYVDDDECDVVKNGYFSGADVRDIFEEFTVEDRVFICLEESYTTSVNSLIYYIEDGTYKESCISGLGYFYENTDIDGYCITYNVYDYFYDYEAGHESEGVFTGHTYKDYYFYYDQKSGDFKEYVGTLISEKDLAKACGFDLAAQIKSEGYEIGDIYKRDNGIINVNYSKTTQNDDGSGTIEYHNATFDENTQKFVPYEGSDETWQGSDSGGTYEDSITKYRK
;
A
#
# COMPACT_ATOMS: atom_id res chain seq x y z
N MET A 1 -12.37 20.47 7.06
CA MET A 1 -11.42 19.39 7.41
C MET A 1 -11.97 18.60 8.59
N LYS A 2 -12.66 17.49 8.31
CA LYS A 2 -12.84 16.45 9.33
C LYS A 2 -11.46 15.83 9.52
N LYS A 3 -10.90 15.91 10.72
CA LYS A 3 -9.67 15.20 11.06
C LYS A 3 -9.94 13.71 10.84
N ARG A 4 -9.14 13.06 9.98
CA ARG A 4 -9.06 11.60 9.94
C ARG A 4 -8.59 11.16 11.32
N ILE A 5 -9.51 10.59 12.10
CA ILE A 5 -9.10 9.57 13.06
C ILE A 5 -8.66 8.42 12.16
N ILE A 6 -7.42 7.97 12.35
CA ILE A 6 -6.89 6.74 11.77
C ILE A 6 -7.90 5.64 12.16
N GLY A 7 -8.89 5.43 11.30
CA GLY A 7 -9.61 4.19 11.26
C GLY A 7 -8.59 3.25 10.69
N SER A 8 -7.90 2.53 11.55
CA SER A 8 -7.29 1.26 11.17
C SER A 8 -8.37 0.54 10.38
N ILE A 9 -8.24 0.52 9.05
CA ILE A 9 -8.78 -0.58 8.28
C ILE A 9 -8.04 -1.75 8.89
N LEU A 10 -8.72 -2.40 9.83
CA LEU A 10 -8.39 -3.72 10.26
C LEU A 10 -8.47 -4.50 8.95
N LEU A 11 -7.35 -4.60 8.23
CA LEU A 11 -7.11 -5.69 7.29
C LEU A 11 -7.31 -6.90 8.16
N GLY A 12 -8.56 -7.39 8.16
CA GLY A 12 -8.97 -8.49 8.99
C GLY A 12 -8.00 -9.59 8.63
N THR A 13 -7.17 -9.98 9.61
CA THR A 13 -6.29 -11.13 9.54
C THR A 13 -7.04 -12.25 8.85
N ILE A 14 -6.79 -12.46 7.56
CA ILE A 14 -7.18 -13.68 6.87
C ILE A 14 -6.27 -14.72 7.48
N VAL A 15 -6.76 -15.37 8.54
CA VAL A 15 -6.16 -16.57 9.09
C VAL A 15 -6.17 -17.58 7.95
N LEU A 16 -5.02 -17.72 7.28
CA LEU A 16 -4.75 -18.83 6.37
C LEU A 16 -4.75 -20.11 7.19
N SER A 17 -5.93 -20.69 7.36
CA SER A 17 -6.09 -22.00 7.96
C SER A 17 -5.56 -23.02 6.96
N ALA A 18 -4.37 -23.54 7.23
CA ALA A 18 -3.79 -24.68 6.52
C ALA A 18 -4.83 -25.80 6.38
N CYS A 19 -5.13 -26.20 5.14
CA CYS A 19 -5.96 -27.37 4.87
C CYS A 19 -5.25 -28.64 5.35
N SER A 20 -5.49 -29.02 6.60
CA SER A 20 -5.22 -30.36 7.11
C SER A 20 -6.48 -31.20 6.93
N SER A 21 -6.44 -32.16 6.02
CA SER A 21 -7.49 -33.13 5.76
C SER A 21 -7.89 -33.89 7.04
N PRO A 22 -9.18 -33.92 7.45
CA PRO A 22 -9.61 -34.80 8.52
C PRO A 22 -9.96 -36.19 7.99
N SER A 23 -9.30 -37.19 8.56
CA SER A 23 -9.66 -38.60 8.46
C SER A 23 -11.06 -38.84 9.02
N MET A 24 -11.96 -39.40 8.21
CA MET A 24 -13.28 -39.83 8.67
C MET A 24 -13.21 -41.16 9.42
N THR A 25 -13.77 -41.19 10.63
CA THR A 25 -14.19 -42.41 11.34
C THR A 25 -15.71 -42.53 11.33
N ASP A 26 -16.17 -43.72 10.94
CA ASP A 26 -17.55 -44.19 10.87
C ASP A 26 -18.37 -43.98 12.15
N SER A 27 -19.66 -43.65 11.97
CA SER A 27 -20.73 -44.32 12.74
C SER A 27 -22.07 -44.33 11.99
N SER A 28 -22.65 -45.53 11.96
CA SER A 28 -24.00 -45.97 11.56
C SER A 28 -25.13 -45.10 12.16
N THR A 29 -26.34 -44.92 11.62
CA THR A 29 -27.29 -45.92 11.08
C THR A 29 -28.55 -45.17 10.58
N SER A 30 -29.13 -45.55 9.43
CA SER A 30 -30.57 -45.84 9.18
C SER A 30 -31.01 -45.60 7.72
N LYS A 31 -31.64 -46.63 7.15
CA LYS A 31 -32.31 -46.76 5.81
C LYS A 31 -33.72 -46.11 5.81
N PRO A 32 -34.52 -46.07 4.71
CA PRO A 32 -34.39 -46.64 3.34
C PRO A 32 -34.62 -45.59 2.20
N THR A 33 -34.41 -45.82 0.89
CA THR A 33 -35.24 -46.63 -0.03
C THR A 33 -34.69 -46.59 -1.47
N GLU A 34 -34.67 -47.76 -2.11
CA GLU A 34 -34.70 -48.14 -3.54
C GLU A 34 -34.12 -47.25 -4.68
N SER A 35 -33.05 -47.75 -5.30
CA SER A 35 -32.88 -48.02 -6.76
C SER A 35 -31.58 -48.85 -6.86
N GLY A 36 -31.38 -49.89 -7.66
CA GLY A 36 -31.87 -50.24 -8.99
C GLY A 36 -30.62 -50.33 -9.90
N LEU A 37 -30.32 -51.54 -10.39
CA LEU A 37 -29.20 -51.97 -11.29
C LEU A 37 -27.83 -52.22 -10.63
N ASP A 38 -27.31 -53.44 -10.53
CA ASP A 38 -26.91 -54.50 -11.50
C ASP A 38 -25.42 -54.46 -11.90
N THR A 39 -24.66 -55.41 -11.32
CA THR A 39 -23.53 -56.21 -11.89
C THR A 39 -22.28 -55.46 -12.41
N ALA A 40 -21.03 -55.86 -12.13
CA ALA A 40 -20.49 -57.21 -11.97
C ALA A 40 -19.08 -57.22 -11.30
N LYS A 41 -18.87 -58.30 -10.53
CA LYS A 41 -17.69 -59.21 -10.46
C LYS A 41 -16.29 -58.68 -10.09
N GLU A 42 -15.73 -59.14 -8.95
CA GLU A 42 -14.87 -60.35 -8.77
C GLU A 42 -13.40 -59.96 -9.03
N SER A 43 -12.39 -60.08 -8.15
CA SER A 43 -12.05 -61.14 -7.20
C SER A 43 -10.85 -60.71 -6.32
N THR A 44 -10.82 -61.12 -5.04
CA THR A 44 -9.71 -61.78 -4.28
C THR A 44 -8.27 -61.23 -4.42
N GLU A 45 -7.42 -61.01 -3.40
CA GLU A 45 -7.07 -61.75 -2.18
C GLU A 45 -6.30 -60.83 -1.20
N ASP A 46 -6.47 -61.07 0.09
CA ASP A 46 -5.60 -60.69 1.23
C ASP A 46 -4.90 -62.00 1.67
N PRO A 47 -3.62 -62.06 2.10
CA PRO A 47 -3.30 -61.81 3.52
C PRO A 47 -1.86 -61.34 3.87
N GLY A 48 -1.72 -60.66 5.00
CA GLY A 48 -0.62 -60.89 5.97
C GLY A 48 0.06 -59.64 6.54
N LYS A 49 -0.32 -59.13 7.72
CA LYS A 49 0.15 -59.47 9.11
C LYS A 49 1.64 -59.22 9.44
N SER A 50 1.90 -58.21 10.27
CA SER A 50 2.66 -58.21 11.55
C SER A 50 2.72 -56.74 12.06
N ALA A 51 2.19 -56.36 13.24
CA ALA A 51 2.72 -56.51 14.61
C ALA A 51 4.13 -55.90 14.73
N GLU A 52 4.42 -54.87 15.54
CA GLU A 52 4.37 -54.82 17.02
C GLU A 52 4.55 -53.38 17.57
N GLU A 53 4.00 -53.19 18.79
CA GLU A 53 4.43 -52.40 19.97
C GLU A 53 4.75 -50.88 19.89
N LEU A 54 3.99 -49.98 20.54
CA LEU A 54 3.89 -49.66 21.99
C LEU A 54 5.21 -49.22 22.65
N SER A 55 5.32 -47.92 22.96
CA SER A 55 6.06 -47.41 24.14
C SER A 55 5.85 -45.90 24.33
N THR A 56 5.01 -45.56 25.30
CA THR A 56 4.92 -44.26 25.96
C THR A 56 6.02 -44.09 27.00
N SER A 57 6.62 -42.90 27.13
CA SER A 57 7.06 -42.43 28.45
C SER A 57 7.10 -40.90 28.55
N ASP A 58 6.30 -40.40 29.49
CA ASP A 58 6.42 -39.11 30.15
C ASP A 58 7.83 -38.91 30.75
N ASN A 59 8.28 -37.66 30.80
CA ASN A 59 8.98 -37.17 31.98
C ASN A 59 8.84 -35.65 32.12
N SER A 60 8.48 -35.26 33.33
CA SER A 60 8.30 -33.93 33.88
C SER A 60 9.56 -33.48 34.67
N ALA A 61 9.49 -32.27 35.24
CA ALA A 61 10.41 -31.59 36.18
C ALA A 61 11.34 -30.55 35.50
N SER A 62 11.03 -29.25 35.55
CA SER A 62 11.22 -28.29 36.66
C SER A 62 12.68 -27.87 36.88
N ASP A 63 12.99 -26.58 36.73
CA ASP A 63 13.65 -25.82 37.81
C ASP A 63 13.71 -24.31 37.50
N ASP A 64 13.22 -23.56 38.48
CA ASP A 64 13.41 -22.13 38.72
C ASP A 64 14.89 -21.76 38.82
N ARG A 65 15.31 -20.61 38.26
CA ARG A 65 16.23 -19.66 38.94
C ARG A 65 15.98 -18.21 38.51
N ASP A 66 15.42 -17.51 39.47
CA ASP A 66 15.41 -16.08 39.72
C ASP A 66 16.81 -15.56 40.08
N ALA A 67 17.23 -14.40 39.57
CA ALA A 67 18.26 -13.53 40.17
C ALA A 67 18.39 -12.18 39.44
N SER A 68 17.67 -11.21 39.98
CA SER A 68 17.86 -9.76 39.88
C SER A 68 19.27 -9.26 40.26
N ASN A 69 19.74 -8.19 39.60
CA ASN A 69 20.73 -7.22 40.07
C ASN A 69 20.62 -6.01 39.12
N ASP A 70 19.99 -4.86 39.37
CA ASP A 70 19.97 -3.84 40.44
C ASP A 70 21.28 -3.08 40.72
N SER A 71 21.11 -1.76 40.83
CA SER A 71 22.00 -0.65 41.22
C SER A 71 22.87 -0.03 40.09
N SER A 72 22.49 1.16 39.61
CA SER A 72 22.89 2.53 40.08
C SER A 72 24.27 2.94 39.51
N ASP A 73 24.59 4.17 39.12
CA ASP A 73 24.18 5.50 39.58
C ASP A 73 24.78 6.56 38.63
N GLU A 74 24.26 7.78 38.73
CA GLU A 74 24.60 9.09 38.19
C GLU A 74 26.04 9.40 37.70
N SER A 75 26.16 10.22 36.64
CA SER A 75 26.52 11.65 36.83
C SER A 75 26.64 12.45 35.52
N LEU A 76 26.07 13.65 35.61
CA LEU A 76 26.16 14.80 34.70
C LEU A 76 27.61 15.28 34.50
N THR A 77 27.91 15.80 33.30
CA THR A 77 28.63 17.08 33.19
C THR A 77 28.19 17.85 31.94
N GLU A 78 27.54 18.99 32.17
CA GLU A 78 27.51 20.13 31.25
C GLU A 78 28.91 20.75 31.12
N ALA A 79 29.28 21.15 29.90
CA ALA A 79 30.24 22.24 29.71
C ALA A 79 29.82 23.07 28.50
N THR A 80 29.16 24.19 28.81
CA THR A 80 29.01 25.35 27.95
C THR A 80 30.39 25.93 27.62
N ASN A 81 30.59 26.38 26.38
CA ASN A 81 31.50 27.48 26.12
C ASN A 81 31.02 28.35 24.95
N LYS A 82 31.17 29.65 25.18
CA LYS A 82 30.49 30.77 24.53
C LYS A 82 31.52 31.59 23.76
N ALA A 83 31.13 32.02 22.57
CA ALA A 83 31.53 33.26 21.87
C ALA A 83 33.00 33.46 21.42
N SER A 84 33.18 33.85 20.14
CA SER A 84 33.24 35.28 19.76
C SER A 84 34.08 35.52 18.50
N ASN A 85 33.49 36.24 17.54
CA ASN A 85 34.09 37.20 16.59
C ASN A 85 35.09 36.65 15.54
N LYS A 86 35.18 37.18 14.31
CA LYS A 86 35.01 38.57 13.85
C LYS A 86 34.88 38.61 12.32
N ALA A 87 34.11 39.60 11.86
CA ALA A 87 33.86 40.01 10.49
C ALA A 87 35.08 40.52 9.68
N SER A 88 34.82 40.71 8.38
CA SER A 88 35.37 41.68 7.38
C SER A 88 35.92 40.99 6.12
N ASN A 89 35.78 41.49 4.89
CA ASN A 89 34.95 42.53 4.26
C ASN A 89 35.26 42.46 2.73
N GLU A 90 34.27 42.82 1.89
CA GLU A 90 34.32 43.48 0.57
C GLU A 90 35.39 43.17 -0.51
N SER A 91 34.90 42.90 -1.74
CA SER A 91 35.24 43.60 -3.02
C SER A 91 34.40 42.95 -4.15
N SER A 92 33.30 43.54 -4.66
CA SER A 92 33.13 44.65 -5.63
C SER A 92 33.40 44.32 -7.12
N SER A 93 32.51 44.82 -7.99
CA SER A 93 32.54 44.96 -9.47
C SER A 93 32.25 43.69 -10.28
N ASP A 94 31.49 43.69 -11.38
CA ASP A 94 30.80 44.74 -12.14
C ASP A 94 29.77 44.05 -13.06
N MET A 95 28.70 44.76 -13.41
CA MET A 95 27.69 44.35 -14.40
C MET A 95 28.25 44.39 -15.85
N PRO A 96 27.55 43.80 -16.83
CA PRO A 96 26.54 44.58 -17.56
C PRO A 96 25.22 43.86 -17.84
N GLU A 97 24.21 44.70 -18.01
CA GLU A 97 22.85 44.43 -18.49
C GLU A 97 22.85 43.85 -19.93
N GLU A 98 21.91 42.95 -20.23
CA GLU A 98 21.14 43.05 -21.47
C GLU A 98 19.76 42.38 -21.31
N ASP A 99 18.74 43.19 -21.55
CA ASP A 99 17.32 42.87 -21.68
C ASP A 99 17.05 41.90 -22.85
N SER A 100 16.18 40.90 -22.63
CA SER A 100 15.10 40.60 -23.59
C SER A 100 14.00 39.74 -22.97
N ASN A 101 13.07 40.44 -22.32
CA ASN A 101 11.62 40.29 -22.40
C ASN A 101 11.04 39.13 -23.26
N THR A 102 10.51 38.10 -22.61
CA THR A 102 9.29 37.37 -23.02
C THR A 102 8.64 36.81 -21.76
N THR A 103 7.75 37.59 -21.15
CA THR A 103 6.74 37.07 -20.22
C THR A 103 5.65 36.39 -21.04
N ASP A 104 5.66 35.07 -21.06
CA ASP A 104 4.45 34.29 -21.33
C ASP A 104 3.51 34.53 -20.16
N ASP A 105 2.48 35.35 -20.39
CA ASP A 105 1.31 35.45 -19.53
C ASP A 105 0.56 34.11 -19.57
N ALA A 106 1.08 33.11 -18.85
CA ALA A 106 0.30 32.00 -18.37
C ALA A 106 -0.70 32.59 -17.37
N LYS A 107 -1.91 32.84 -17.86
CA LYS A 107 -3.04 33.33 -17.09
C LYS A 107 -3.36 32.27 -16.04
N GLU A 108 -2.75 32.42 -14.86
CA GLU A 108 -3.01 31.67 -13.65
C GLU A 108 -4.47 31.90 -13.25
N THR A 109 -5.34 31.12 -13.89
CA THR A 109 -6.76 31.13 -13.61
C THR A 109 -6.88 30.25 -12.38
N LYS A 110 -6.87 30.86 -11.19
CA LYS A 110 -7.23 30.17 -9.95
C LYS A 110 -8.51 29.39 -10.21
N ARG A 111 -8.43 28.05 -10.24
CA ARG A 111 -9.62 27.24 -10.34
C ARG A 111 -10.43 27.44 -9.06
N ALA A 112 -11.69 27.81 -9.23
CA ALA A 112 -12.60 27.91 -8.11
C ALA A 112 -12.90 26.49 -7.61
N ALA A 113 -13.08 26.33 -6.31
CA ALA A 113 -13.54 25.05 -5.75
C ALA A 113 -14.83 24.60 -6.45
N ALA A 114 -14.97 23.29 -6.66
CA ALA A 114 -16.10 22.71 -7.36
C ALA A 114 -17.43 23.23 -6.79
N LYS A 115 -18.35 23.61 -7.68
CA LYS A 115 -19.63 24.19 -7.27
C LYS A 115 -20.70 23.11 -7.31
N GLU A 116 -21.45 23.00 -6.21
CA GLU A 116 -22.47 21.97 -6.06
C GLU A 116 -23.55 22.05 -7.17
N ALA A 117 -23.78 20.92 -7.84
CA ALA A 117 -24.81 20.80 -8.87
C ALA A 117 -26.23 20.82 -8.27
N SER A 118 -27.21 21.28 -9.05
CA SER A 118 -28.61 21.26 -8.62
C SER A 118 -29.16 19.84 -8.55
N SER A 119 -30.21 19.61 -7.76
CA SER A 119 -30.84 18.28 -7.68
C SER A 119 -31.38 17.81 -9.04
N ARG A 120 -31.81 18.74 -9.90
CA ARG A 120 -32.29 18.41 -11.25
C ARG A 120 -31.16 17.91 -12.14
N ASP A 121 -29.98 18.51 -12.03
CA ASP A 121 -28.82 18.12 -12.84
C ASP A 121 -28.32 16.74 -12.38
N LYS A 122 -28.23 16.54 -11.07
CA LYS A 122 -27.91 15.24 -10.44
C LYS A 122 -28.85 14.13 -10.93
N ASP A 123 -30.17 14.32 -10.80
CA ASP A 123 -31.17 13.34 -11.26
C ASP A 123 -31.06 13.06 -12.78
N ARG A 124 -30.85 14.11 -13.59
CA ARG A 124 -30.73 13.98 -15.05
C ARG A 124 -29.52 13.13 -15.43
N LEU A 125 -28.36 13.41 -14.85
CA LEU A 125 -27.09 12.76 -15.18
C LEU A 125 -27.03 11.31 -14.64
N MET A 126 -27.57 11.06 -13.45
CA MET A 126 -27.73 9.68 -12.95
C MET A 126 -28.62 8.84 -13.88
N ASN A 127 -29.75 9.39 -14.33
CA ASN A 127 -30.63 8.69 -15.27
C ASN A 127 -29.95 8.49 -16.64
N LYS A 128 -29.11 9.43 -17.10
CA LYS A 128 -28.32 9.27 -18.33
C LYS A 128 -27.39 8.05 -18.21
N ALA A 129 -26.62 7.94 -17.12
CA ALA A 129 -25.75 6.80 -16.85
C ALA A 129 -26.52 5.46 -16.78
N ALA A 130 -27.64 5.43 -16.06
CA ALA A 130 -28.48 4.23 -15.97
C ALA A 130 -29.01 3.78 -17.35
N LEU A 131 -29.47 4.73 -18.17
CA LEU A 131 -29.94 4.45 -19.54
C LEU A 131 -28.82 3.92 -20.44
N GLU A 132 -27.63 4.52 -20.36
CA GLU A 132 -26.44 4.06 -21.11
C GLU A 132 -26.05 2.63 -20.71
N ALA A 133 -26.15 2.30 -19.42
CA ALA A 133 -25.93 0.95 -18.89
C ALA A 133 -27.02 -0.06 -19.29
N GLY A 134 -28.12 0.38 -19.92
CA GLY A 134 -29.30 -0.46 -20.18
C GLY A 134 -30.04 -0.88 -18.89
N ALA A 135 -29.86 -0.12 -17.82
CA ALA A 135 -30.37 -0.38 -16.47
C ALA A 135 -31.58 0.51 -16.14
N SER A 136 -32.22 0.25 -15.02
CA SER A 136 -33.24 1.13 -14.46
C SER A 136 -32.57 2.29 -13.69
N GLY A 137 -33.28 3.41 -13.53
CA GLY A 137 -32.75 4.54 -12.75
C GLY A 137 -32.41 4.17 -11.30
N ASP A 138 -33.05 3.13 -10.74
CA ASP A 138 -32.79 2.63 -9.39
C ASP A 138 -31.44 1.90 -9.26
N ASP A 139 -30.84 1.50 -10.39
CA ASP A 139 -29.54 0.83 -10.45
C ASP A 139 -28.37 1.83 -10.41
N ALA A 140 -28.62 3.14 -10.57
CA ALA A 140 -27.65 4.20 -10.31
C ALA A 140 -27.61 4.50 -8.80
N ILE A 141 -26.65 3.92 -8.09
CA ILE A 141 -26.66 3.84 -6.63
C ILE A 141 -26.01 5.07 -5.97
N THR A 142 -24.88 5.53 -6.51
CA THR A 142 -24.12 6.68 -5.95
C THR A 142 -23.47 7.51 -7.06
N TYR A 143 -23.11 8.74 -6.72
CA TYR A 143 -22.57 9.72 -7.66
C TYR A 143 -21.74 10.80 -6.96
N LEU A 144 -20.81 11.37 -7.72
CA LEU A 144 -20.18 12.66 -7.45
C LEU A 144 -20.42 13.56 -8.67
N ILE A 145 -21.31 14.54 -8.52
CA ILE A 145 -21.73 15.44 -9.61
C ILE A 145 -21.67 16.88 -9.12
N ALA A 146 -20.84 17.68 -9.80
CA ALA A 146 -20.61 19.09 -9.54
C ALA A 146 -20.12 19.79 -10.81
N ASP A 147 -19.99 21.10 -10.76
CA ASP A 147 -19.22 21.91 -11.72
C ASP A 147 -17.75 21.85 -11.27
N TYR A 148 -17.04 20.81 -11.70
CA TYR A 148 -15.70 20.45 -11.23
C TYR A 148 -14.61 21.25 -11.93
N ASP A 149 -14.79 21.59 -13.21
CA ASP A 149 -13.82 22.41 -13.95
C ASP A 149 -14.16 23.92 -13.97
N GLY A 150 -15.34 24.30 -13.49
CA GLY A 150 -15.76 25.69 -13.33
C GLY A 150 -16.35 26.32 -14.59
N ASP A 151 -16.75 25.52 -15.58
CA ASP A 151 -17.37 26.01 -16.82
C ASP A 151 -18.86 26.39 -16.67
N GLY A 152 -19.47 26.04 -15.53
CA GLY A 152 -20.86 26.34 -15.20
C GLY A 152 -21.87 25.27 -15.59
N SER A 153 -21.41 24.18 -16.20
CA SER A 153 -22.15 22.93 -16.44
C SER A 153 -21.99 22.00 -15.23
N ALA A 154 -22.74 20.90 -15.20
CA ALA A 154 -22.56 19.89 -14.17
C ALA A 154 -22.08 18.61 -14.83
N GLU A 155 -21.10 17.98 -14.22
CA GLU A 155 -20.46 16.78 -14.70
C GLU A 155 -19.97 15.94 -13.52
N GLY A 156 -19.55 14.72 -13.80
CA GLY A 156 -18.92 13.90 -12.77
C GLY A 156 -19.09 12.42 -13.00
N PHE A 157 -19.13 11.67 -11.90
CA PHE A 157 -19.09 10.22 -11.91
C PHE A 157 -20.37 9.63 -11.33
N VAL A 158 -20.86 8.57 -11.96
CA VAL A 158 -22.02 7.80 -11.49
C VAL A 158 -21.66 6.33 -11.48
N TYR A 159 -21.97 5.66 -10.37
CA TYR A 159 -21.87 4.22 -10.26
C TYR A 159 -23.22 3.56 -10.53
N VAL A 160 -23.22 2.63 -11.49
CA VAL A 160 -24.38 1.81 -11.85
C VAL A 160 -24.03 0.34 -11.62
N GLY A 161 -24.72 -0.34 -10.71
CA GLY A 161 -24.34 -1.70 -10.32
C GLY A 161 -25.10 -2.27 -9.14
N GLU A 162 -24.46 -3.18 -8.44
CA GLU A 162 -25.00 -3.84 -7.24
C GLU A 162 -24.67 -3.04 -5.98
N ASN A 163 -25.45 -3.23 -4.92
CA ASN A 163 -25.09 -2.68 -3.61
C ASN A 163 -23.92 -3.46 -3.02
N ALA A 164 -23.19 -2.83 -2.08
CA ALA A 164 -22.14 -3.50 -1.34
C ALA A 164 -22.66 -4.76 -0.62
N ASP A 165 -21.87 -5.83 -0.67
CA ASP A 165 -22.12 -7.10 -0.01
C ASP A 165 -21.69 -7.09 1.47
N GLU A 166 -21.66 -8.26 2.11
CA GLU A 166 -21.26 -8.38 3.53
C GLU A 166 -19.77 -8.10 3.78
N TYR A 167 -18.95 -8.06 2.73
CA TYR A 167 -17.52 -7.72 2.76
C TYR A 167 -17.26 -6.27 2.34
N SER A 168 -18.31 -5.46 2.18
CA SER A 168 -18.21 -4.07 1.68
C SER A 168 -17.68 -3.99 0.24
N GLU A 169 -17.90 -5.03 -0.57
CA GLU A 169 -17.54 -5.06 -1.99
C GLU A 169 -18.78 -4.93 -2.87
N CYS A 170 -18.67 -4.22 -3.99
CA CYS A 170 -19.76 -4.09 -4.96
C CYS A 170 -19.26 -4.27 -6.38
N TYR A 171 -20.08 -4.89 -7.24
CA TYR A 171 -19.75 -5.08 -8.66
C TYR A 171 -20.61 -4.16 -9.53
N GLY A 172 -19.97 -3.39 -10.40
CA GLY A 172 -20.69 -2.48 -11.28
C GLY A 172 -19.80 -1.71 -12.24
N THR A 173 -20.36 -0.65 -12.79
CA THR A 173 -19.70 0.21 -13.77
C THR A 173 -19.76 1.65 -13.32
N VAL A 174 -18.61 2.31 -13.33
CA VAL A 174 -18.45 3.75 -13.14
C VAL A 174 -18.50 4.42 -14.50
N TYR A 175 -19.38 5.41 -14.62
CA TYR A 175 -19.52 6.26 -15.79
C TYR A 175 -19.04 7.67 -15.46
N TYR A 176 -18.34 8.30 -16.40
CA TYR A 176 -18.24 9.76 -16.46
C TYR A 176 -19.44 10.28 -17.23
N VAL A 177 -20.10 11.33 -16.73
CA VAL A 177 -21.28 11.93 -17.34
C VAL A 177 -21.23 13.44 -17.31
N ASP A 178 -21.59 14.04 -18.43
CA ASP A 178 -21.91 15.47 -18.56
C ASP A 178 -23.19 15.62 -19.42
N ASP A 179 -23.47 16.83 -19.91
CA ASP A 179 -24.64 17.09 -20.77
C ASP A 179 -24.57 16.39 -22.13
N ASP A 180 -23.38 16.26 -22.72
CA ASP A 180 -23.13 15.79 -24.07
C ASP A 180 -22.68 14.31 -24.12
N GLU A 181 -21.87 13.85 -23.16
CA GLU A 181 -21.17 12.57 -23.12
C GLU A 181 -21.56 11.70 -21.89
N CYS A 182 -21.38 10.40 -22.04
CA CYS A 182 -21.59 9.39 -20.99
C CYS A 182 -20.66 8.20 -21.27
N ASP A 183 -19.50 8.19 -20.67
CA ASP A 183 -18.41 7.27 -20.98
C ASP A 183 -18.19 6.26 -19.86
N VAL A 184 -17.92 5.01 -20.23
CA VAL A 184 -17.50 3.97 -19.29
C VAL A 184 -16.07 4.29 -18.83
N VAL A 185 -15.90 4.60 -17.55
CA VAL A 185 -14.59 4.82 -16.92
C VAL A 185 -13.99 3.49 -16.50
N LYS A 186 -14.76 2.68 -15.76
CA LYS A 186 -14.29 1.40 -15.22
C LYS A 186 -15.45 0.46 -14.94
N ASN A 187 -15.29 -0.82 -15.24
CA ASN A 187 -16.13 -1.90 -14.75
C ASN A 187 -15.30 -2.81 -13.84
N GLY A 188 -15.85 -3.24 -12.70
CA GLY A 188 -15.12 -4.09 -11.77
C GLY A 188 -15.75 -4.22 -10.39
N TYR A 189 -14.96 -4.76 -9.47
CA TYR A 189 -15.25 -4.81 -8.05
C TYR A 189 -14.66 -3.58 -7.35
N PHE A 190 -15.45 -2.91 -6.54
CA PHE A 190 -15.04 -1.73 -5.79
C PHE A 190 -15.28 -1.93 -4.30
N SER A 191 -14.39 -1.37 -3.48
CA SER A 191 -14.62 -1.21 -2.05
C SER A 191 -15.60 -0.06 -1.82
N GLY A 192 -16.62 -0.30 -1.01
CA GLY A 192 -17.60 0.71 -0.60
C GLY A 192 -17.67 0.78 0.91
N ALA A 193 -17.10 1.83 1.52
CA ALA A 193 -17.18 2.01 2.96
C ALA A 193 -18.64 2.13 3.40
N ASP A 194 -19.10 1.20 4.25
CA ASP A 194 -20.44 1.18 4.83
C ASP A 194 -21.58 1.59 3.86
N VAL A 195 -21.91 0.62 3.01
CA VAL A 195 -23.22 0.40 2.37
C VAL A 195 -23.60 1.27 1.17
N ARG A 196 -23.01 2.44 0.84
CA ARG A 196 -23.52 3.23 -0.32
C ARG A 196 -22.55 4.10 -1.11
N ASP A 197 -21.33 4.35 -0.65
CA ASP A 197 -20.45 5.30 -1.36
C ASP A 197 -19.13 4.65 -1.76
N ILE A 198 -18.89 4.62 -3.07
CA ILE A 198 -17.64 4.10 -3.65
C ILE A 198 -16.71 5.24 -4.08
N PHE A 199 -17.17 6.49 -3.95
CA PHE A 199 -16.43 7.66 -4.34
C PHE A 199 -15.95 8.40 -3.10
N GLU A 200 -14.67 8.76 -3.07
CA GLU A 200 -14.13 9.74 -2.14
C GLU A 200 -13.68 10.97 -2.93
N GLU A 201 -14.11 12.16 -2.46
CA GLU A 201 -13.64 13.43 -2.99
C GLU A 201 -12.58 14.02 -2.07
N PHE A 202 -11.46 14.45 -2.62
CA PHE A 202 -10.46 15.21 -1.89
C PHE A 202 -9.93 16.38 -2.73
N THR A 203 -9.50 17.44 -2.05
CA THR A 203 -9.00 18.66 -2.70
C THR A 203 -7.52 18.82 -2.36
N VAL A 204 -6.70 19.01 -3.39
CA VAL A 204 -5.31 19.38 -3.24
C VAL A 204 -5.10 20.72 -3.93
N GLU A 205 -4.72 21.73 -3.16
CA GLU A 205 -4.64 23.12 -3.60
C GLU A 205 -5.97 23.61 -4.21
N ASP A 206 -6.01 23.81 -5.53
CA ASP A 206 -7.16 24.29 -6.30
C ASP A 206 -7.80 23.21 -7.17
N ARG A 207 -7.38 21.95 -7.04
CA ARG A 207 -7.89 20.83 -7.82
C ARG A 207 -8.65 19.85 -6.95
N VAL A 208 -9.80 19.41 -7.45
CA VAL A 208 -10.60 18.35 -6.84
C VAL A 208 -10.30 17.03 -7.54
N PHE A 209 -10.01 16.02 -6.75
CA PHE A 209 -9.76 14.66 -7.17
C PHE A 209 -10.89 13.75 -6.69
N ILE A 210 -11.29 12.82 -7.56
CA ILE A 210 -12.21 11.73 -7.27
C ILE A 210 -11.38 10.45 -7.14
N CYS A 211 -11.42 9.84 -5.98
CA CYS A 211 -10.85 8.53 -5.69
C CYS A 211 -11.95 7.47 -5.69
N LEU A 212 -11.66 6.30 -6.25
CA LEU A 212 -12.44 5.09 -6.08
C LEU A 212 -11.51 3.91 -5.86
N GLU A 213 -11.94 2.95 -5.05
CA GLU A 213 -11.10 1.85 -4.57
C GLU A 213 -11.45 0.56 -5.30
N GLU A 214 -10.59 0.11 -6.22
CA GLU A 214 -10.73 -1.19 -6.90
C GLU A 214 -10.30 -2.31 -5.95
N SER A 215 -11.20 -3.27 -5.71
CA SER A 215 -10.97 -4.38 -4.77
C SER A 215 -10.32 -5.58 -5.46
N TYR A 216 -9.33 -6.16 -4.79
CA TYR A 216 -8.69 -7.43 -5.12
C TYR A 216 -8.68 -8.32 -3.88
N THR A 217 -8.44 -9.63 -4.08
CA THR A 217 -8.47 -10.62 -3.00
C THR A 217 -7.57 -10.28 -1.79
N THR A 218 -6.44 -9.62 -2.02
CA THR A 218 -5.47 -9.28 -0.96
C THR A 218 -5.06 -7.81 -0.96
N SER A 219 -5.68 -6.95 -1.78
CA SER A 219 -5.35 -5.53 -1.79
C SER A 219 -6.46 -4.67 -2.36
N VAL A 220 -6.34 -3.37 -2.13
CA VAL A 220 -7.18 -2.35 -2.75
C VAL A 220 -6.26 -1.40 -3.51
N ASN A 221 -6.64 -1.04 -4.74
CA ASN A 221 -5.94 -0.02 -5.51
C ASN A 221 -6.83 1.20 -5.69
N SER A 222 -6.29 2.39 -5.42
CA SER A 222 -6.98 3.65 -5.63
C SER A 222 -6.90 4.06 -7.09
N LEU A 223 -8.03 4.14 -7.76
CA LEU A 223 -8.17 4.78 -9.06
C LEU A 223 -8.53 6.25 -8.84
N ILE A 224 -7.70 7.15 -9.36
CA ILE A 224 -7.76 8.59 -9.02
C ILE A 224 -7.94 9.39 -10.30
N TYR A 225 -9.00 10.18 -10.32
CA TYR A 225 -9.38 11.01 -11.45
C TYR A 225 -9.54 12.46 -11.04
N TYR A 226 -9.47 13.36 -12.02
CA TYR A 226 -9.86 14.75 -11.90
C TYR A 226 -10.52 15.20 -13.20
N ILE A 227 -11.24 16.32 -13.17
CA ILE A 227 -11.90 16.86 -14.37
C ILE A 227 -11.15 18.10 -14.82
N GLU A 228 -10.89 18.16 -16.11
CA GLU A 228 -10.15 19.24 -16.75
C GLU A 228 -10.56 19.38 -18.22
N ASP A 229 -10.92 20.60 -18.59
CA ASP A 229 -11.30 20.98 -19.95
C ASP A 229 -12.48 20.14 -20.49
N GLY A 230 -13.55 20.03 -19.69
CA GLY A 230 -14.79 19.35 -20.05
C GLY A 230 -14.70 17.83 -20.13
N THR A 231 -13.68 17.20 -19.54
CA THR A 231 -13.56 15.75 -19.52
C THR A 231 -12.78 15.25 -18.31
N TYR A 232 -12.93 13.96 -17.99
CA TYR A 232 -12.13 13.34 -16.93
C TYR A 232 -10.70 13.01 -17.41
N LYS A 233 -9.76 13.08 -16.47
CA LYS A 233 -8.37 12.67 -16.61
C LYS A 233 -8.03 11.71 -15.49
N GLU A 234 -7.25 10.70 -15.80
CA GLU A 234 -6.68 9.80 -14.80
C GLU A 234 -5.36 10.39 -14.28
N SER A 235 -5.21 10.44 -12.96
CA SER A 235 -3.98 10.90 -12.30
C SER A 235 -2.83 9.92 -12.54
N CYS A 236 -1.60 10.43 -12.60
CA CYS A 236 -0.40 9.63 -12.77
C CYS A 236 -0.20 8.55 -11.67
N ILE A 237 -0.79 8.74 -10.50
CA ILE A 237 -0.73 7.80 -9.36
C ILE A 237 -1.89 6.81 -9.29
N SER A 238 -2.90 6.99 -10.15
CA SER A 238 -4.06 6.09 -10.23
C SER A 238 -3.62 4.65 -10.51
N GLY A 239 -4.15 3.69 -9.75
CA GLY A 239 -3.93 2.26 -9.94
C GLY A 239 -2.54 1.76 -9.55
N LEU A 240 -1.70 2.59 -8.93
CA LEU A 240 -0.38 2.15 -8.44
C LEU A 240 -0.50 1.32 -7.15
N GLY A 241 -1.49 1.58 -6.32
CA GLY A 241 -1.69 0.93 -5.02
C GLY A 241 -2.74 1.67 -4.20
N TYR A 242 -2.75 1.49 -2.89
CA TYR A 242 -3.68 2.18 -2.00
C TYR A 242 -3.20 3.59 -1.68
N PHE A 243 -3.99 4.61 -2.01
CA PHE A 243 -3.67 6.01 -1.79
C PHE A 243 -4.16 6.52 -0.44
N TYR A 244 -3.29 7.24 0.26
CA TYR A 244 -3.69 7.97 1.46
C TYR A 244 -2.81 9.20 1.72
N GLU A 245 -3.35 10.18 2.45
CA GLU A 245 -2.57 11.29 2.99
C GLU A 245 -1.87 10.85 4.29
N ASN A 246 -0.55 10.97 4.34
CA ASN A 246 0.25 10.65 5.51
C ASN A 246 0.58 11.93 6.28
N THR A 247 -0.05 12.10 7.44
CA THR A 247 0.12 13.31 8.25
C THR A 247 1.43 13.34 9.04
N ASP A 248 2.12 12.21 9.19
CA ASP A 248 3.35 12.11 9.96
C ASP A 248 4.58 12.44 9.10
N ILE A 249 4.51 12.19 7.79
CA ILE A 249 5.59 12.41 6.82
C ILE A 249 5.30 13.63 5.90
N ASP A 250 4.24 14.40 6.19
CA ASP A 250 3.76 15.58 5.43
C ASP A 250 3.74 15.33 3.91
N GLY A 251 2.77 14.55 3.46
CA GLY A 251 2.59 14.27 2.04
C GLY A 251 1.57 13.19 1.74
N TYR A 252 1.68 12.62 0.55
CA TYR A 252 0.81 11.56 0.07
C TYR A 252 1.60 10.26 -0.04
N CYS A 253 0.93 9.15 0.21
CA CYS A 253 1.52 7.82 0.09
C CYS A 253 0.69 6.94 -0.84
N ILE A 254 1.39 6.04 -1.52
CA ILE A 254 0.81 4.86 -2.16
C ILE A 254 1.39 3.64 -1.46
N THR A 255 0.54 2.84 -0.82
CA THR A 255 0.93 1.50 -0.36
C THR A 255 0.95 0.56 -1.55
N TYR A 256 2.14 0.09 -1.91
CA TYR A 256 2.39 -0.77 -3.04
C TYR A 256 2.41 -2.24 -2.59
N ASN A 257 1.51 -3.06 -3.16
CA ASN A 257 1.44 -4.50 -2.90
C ASN A 257 2.29 -5.27 -3.93
N VAL A 258 3.23 -6.07 -3.45
CA VAL A 258 4.10 -6.90 -4.30
C VAL A 258 4.43 -8.23 -3.62
N TYR A 259 4.65 -9.26 -4.43
CA TYR A 259 5.23 -10.53 -3.97
C TYR A 259 6.75 -10.41 -4.00
N ASP A 260 7.34 -10.10 -2.87
CA ASP A 260 8.80 -9.98 -2.73
C ASP A 260 9.32 -10.30 -1.32
N TYR A 261 8.50 -10.90 -0.45
CA TYR A 261 8.94 -11.18 0.92
C TYR A 261 9.95 -12.34 0.96
N PHE A 262 9.68 -13.40 0.20
CA PHE A 262 10.54 -14.57 0.08
C PHE A 262 10.90 -14.81 -1.37
N TYR A 263 12.09 -15.37 -1.59
CA TYR A 263 12.49 -15.96 -2.86
C TYR A 263 13.00 -17.37 -2.61
N ASP A 264 12.18 -18.35 -2.98
CA ASP A 264 12.43 -19.77 -2.78
C ASP A 264 13.05 -20.37 -4.04
N TYR A 265 14.12 -21.14 -3.87
CA TYR A 265 14.83 -21.77 -4.97
C TYR A 265 15.28 -23.21 -4.65
N GLU A 266 15.43 -24.01 -5.71
CA GLU A 266 15.95 -25.38 -5.64
C GLU A 266 17.47 -25.40 -5.82
N ALA A 267 18.12 -26.44 -5.29
CA ALA A 267 19.57 -26.60 -5.38
C ALA A 267 20.07 -26.54 -6.84
N GLY A 268 20.96 -25.59 -7.15
CA GLY A 268 21.51 -25.41 -8.50
C GLY A 268 20.59 -24.68 -9.48
N HIS A 269 19.45 -24.16 -9.01
CA HIS A 269 18.46 -23.38 -9.75
C HIS A 269 18.18 -22.03 -9.08
N GLU A 270 19.20 -21.43 -8.45
CA GLU A 270 19.09 -20.21 -7.65
C GLU A 270 18.51 -19.02 -8.46
N SER A 271 18.73 -18.96 -9.77
CA SER A 271 18.19 -17.90 -10.64
C SER A 271 16.77 -18.15 -11.16
N GLU A 272 16.19 -19.33 -10.87
CA GLU A 272 14.87 -19.76 -11.34
C GLU A 272 13.86 -19.86 -10.18
N GLY A 273 14.21 -19.29 -9.03
CA GLY A 273 13.36 -19.26 -7.86
C GLY A 273 12.08 -18.45 -8.08
N VAL A 274 11.18 -18.56 -7.11
CA VAL A 274 9.85 -17.95 -7.16
C VAL A 274 9.72 -16.99 -5.99
N PHE A 275 9.28 -15.77 -6.30
CA PHE A 275 8.91 -14.82 -5.26
C PHE A 275 7.56 -15.21 -4.64
N THR A 276 7.51 -15.27 -3.32
CA THR A 276 6.31 -15.56 -2.54
C THR A 276 6.20 -14.58 -1.36
N GLY A 277 5.03 -14.56 -0.71
CA GLY A 277 4.73 -13.64 0.39
C GLY A 277 4.45 -12.21 -0.06
N HIS A 278 3.29 -11.70 0.35
CA HIS A 278 2.90 -10.31 0.08
C HIS A 278 3.58 -9.36 1.05
N THR A 279 3.99 -8.20 0.53
CA THR A 279 4.43 -7.07 1.31
C THR A 279 3.68 -5.82 0.88
N TYR A 280 3.56 -4.88 1.80
CA TYR A 280 2.81 -3.64 1.62
C TYR A 280 3.72 -2.50 2.04
N LYS A 281 4.25 -1.77 1.05
CA LYS A 281 5.29 -0.76 1.27
C LYS A 281 4.85 0.60 0.79
N ASP A 282 5.14 1.62 1.57
CA ASP A 282 4.71 2.98 1.24
C ASP A 282 5.72 3.71 0.38
N TYR A 283 5.25 4.21 -0.77
CA TYR A 283 6.00 5.12 -1.62
C TYR A 283 5.41 6.52 -1.49
N TYR A 284 6.29 7.52 -1.48
CA TYR A 284 5.95 8.87 -1.06
C TYR A 284 5.82 9.81 -2.25
N PHE A 285 4.80 10.67 -2.21
CA PHE A 285 4.41 11.56 -3.28
C PHE A 285 4.14 12.97 -2.77
N TYR A 286 4.28 13.94 -3.66
CA TYR A 286 3.87 15.33 -3.47
C TYR A 286 3.04 15.80 -4.66
N TYR A 287 2.22 16.82 -4.44
CA TYR A 287 1.50 17.48 -5.51
C TYR A 287 2.41 18.49 -6.21
N ASP A 288 2.60 18.34 -7.51
CA ASP A 288 3.34 19.29 -8.35
C ASP A 288 2.37 20.25 -9.03
N GLN A 289 2.26 21.46 -8.48
CA GLN A 289 1.38 22.51 -9.01
C GLN A 289 1.61 22.79 -10.50
N LYS A 290 2.84 22.60 -10.99
CA LYS A 290 3.18 22.82 -12.40
C LYS A 290 2.54 21.80 -13.34
N SER A 291 2.53 20.51 -12.98
CA SER A 291 1.80 19.49 -13.74
C SER A 291 0.32 19.44 -13.39
N GLY A 292 -0.09 19.99 -12.25
CA GLY A 292 -1.45 19.84 -11.74
C GLY A 292 -1.76 18.41 -11.30
N ASP A 293 -0.73 17.64 -10.95
CA ASP A 293 -0.81 16.21 -10.62
C ASP A 293 0.35 15.83 -9.68
N PHE A 294 0.38 14.58 -9.23
CA PHE A 294 1.37 14.10 -8.26
C PHE A 294 2.73 13.75 -8.89
N LYS A 295 3.76 13.76 -8.06
CA LYS A 295 5.10 13.27 -8.37
C LYS A 295 5.65 12.46 -7.22
N GLU A 296 6.36 11.40 -7.56
CA GLU A 296 7.05 10.56 -6.60
C GLU A 296 8.31 11.24 -6.07
N TYR A 297 8.55 11.13 -4.77
CA TYR A 297 9.88 11.31 -4.18
C TYR A 297 10.76 10.11 -4.54
N VAL A 298 11.31 10.11 -5.75
CA VAL A 298 12.16 9.04 -6.28
C VAL A 298 13.39 8.85 -5.38
N GLY A 299 13.71 7.60 -5.10
CA GLY A 299 14.88 7.18 -4.34
C GLY A 299 16.18 7.41 -5.11
N THR A 300 17.16 7.97 -4.44
CA THR A 300 18.55 8.03 -4.90
C THR A 300 19.39 7.08 -4.06
N LEU A 301 20.20 6.24 -4.72
CA LEU A 301 21.11 5.34 -4.03
C LEU A 301 22.12 6.13 -3.18
N ILE A 302 22.28 5.71 -1.92
CA ILE A 302 23.29 6.25 -1.00
C ILE A 302 24.17 5.13 -0.44
N SER A 303 25.34 5.50 0.08
CA SER A 303 26.26 4.54 0.69
C SER A 303 25.91 4.25 2.15
N GLU A 304 26.38 3.12 2.70
CA GLU A 304 26.30 2.81 4.14
C GLU A 304 26.91 3.92 5.02
N LYS A 305 27.93 4.62 4.51
CA LYS A 305 28.55 5.76 5.20
C LYS A 305 27.60 6.95 5.28
N ASP A 306 26.85 7.22 4.22
CA ASP A 306 25.88 8.31 4.20
C ASP A 306 24.68 7.97 5.08
N LEU A 307 24.23 6.70 5.07
CA LEU A 307 23.23 6.17 6.00
C LEU A 307 23.69 6.37 7.46
N ALA A 308 24.92 5.96 7.80
CA ALA A 308 25.44 6.11 9.15
C ALA A 308 25.51 7.58 9.62
N LYS A 309 25.80 8.50 8.69
CA LYS A 309 25.77 9.94 8.95
C LYS A 309 24.34 10.43 9.19
N ALA A 310 23.35 9.93 8.44
CA ALA A 310 21.95 10.29 8.57
C ALA A 310 21.33 9.79 9.88
N CYS A 311 21.60 8.53 10.25
CA CYS A 311 21.10 7.91 11.48
C CYS A 311 21.85 8.36 12.75
N GLY A 312 23.08 8.87 12.61
CA GLY A 312 23.96 9.19 13.73
C GLY A 312 24.65 7.97 14.37
N PHE A 313 24.46 6.78 13.81
CA PHE A 313 25.12 5.53 14.20
C PHE A 313 25.21 4.58 12.99
N ASP A 314 26.04 3.55 13.09
CA ASP A 314 26.27 2.58 12.01
C ASP A 314 25.16 1.51 11.97
N LEU A 315 24.02 1.87 11.36
CA LEU A 315 22.88 0.96 11.20
C LEU A 315 23.23 -0.27 10.35
N ALA A 316 24.01 -0.09 9.27
CA ALA A 316 24.42 -1.19 8.40
C ALA A 316 25.24 -2.24 9.16
N ALA A 317 26.14 -1.81 10.05
CA ALA A 317 26.87 -2.73 10.91
C ALA A 317 25.97 -3.48 11.90
N GLN A 318 24.94 -2.83 12.45
CA GLN A 318 23.97 -3.50 13.34
C GLN A 318 23.20 -4.60 12.60
N ILE A 319 22.62 -4.28 11.44
CA ILE A 319 21.90 -5.23 10.59
C ILE A 319 22.80 -6.43 10.23
N LYS A 320 24.05 -6.16 9.81
CA LYS A 320 25.03 -7.23 9.52
C LYS A 320 25.39 -8.07 10.75
N SER A 321 25.45 -7.46 11.92
CA SER A 321 25.76 -8.18 13.17
C SER A 321 24.66 -9.16 13.58
N GLU A 322 23.43 -8.94 13.10
CA GLU A 322 22.29 -9.87 13.25
C GLU A 322 22.25 -10.96 12.16
N GLY A 323 23.23 -10.95 11.24
CA GLY A 323 23.40 -11.98 10.21
C GLY A 323 22.66 -11.70 8.90
N TYR A 324 22.26 -10.45 8.66
CA TYR A 324 21.67 -10.01 7.40
C TYR A 324 22.73 -9.46 6.43
N GLU A 325 22.41 -9.51 5.14
CA GLU A 325 23.15 -8.82 4.09
C GLU A 325 22.45 -7.51 3.75
N ILE A 326 23.21 -6.42 3.63
CA ILE A 326 22.68 -5.10 3.23
C ILE A 326 22.51 -5.09 1.70
N GLY A 327 21.33 -4.70 1.25
CA GLY A 327 21.00 -4.43 -0.14
C GLY A 327 21.08 -2.94 -0.48
N ASP A 328 20.24 -2.51 -1.40
CA ASP A 328 20.17 -1.10 -1.79
C ASP A 328 19.63 -0.20 -0.67
N ILE A 329 20.15 1.03 -0.62
CA ILE A 329 19.73 2.06 0.32
C ILE A 329 19.28 3.29 -0.47
N TYR A 330 18.01 3.62 -0.36
CA TYR A 330 17.39 4.72 -1.10
C TYR A 330 17.10 5.88 -0.18
N LYS A 331 17.66 7.04 -0.49
CA LYS A 331 17.28 8.32 0.12
C LYS A 331 16.33 9.07 -0.80
N ARG A 332 15.23 9.55 -0.24
CA ARG A 332 14.19 10.32 -0.92
C ARG A 332 14.27 11.79 -0.49
N ASP A 333 13.85 12.69 -1.38
CA ASP A 333 13.98 14.15 -1.14
C ASP A 333 13.12 14.65 0.02
N ASN A 334 12.08 13.91 0.42
CA ASN A 334 11.29 14.20 1.61
C ASN A 334 11.99 13.81 2.93
N GLY A 335 13.22 13.27 2.89
CA GLY A 335 13.99 12.89 4.07
C GLY A 335 13.79 11.44 4.52
N ILE A 336 12.97 10.66 3.82
CA ILE A 336 12.85 9.23 4.07
C ILE A 336 14.04 8.48 3.49
N ILE A 337 14.59 7.55 4.27
CA ILE A 337 15.59 6.59 3.86
C ILE A 337 15.02 5.18 4.02
N ASN A 338 14.96 4.44 2.92
CA ASN A 338 14.62 3.01 2.94
C ASN A 338 15.91 2.19 2.80
N VAL A 339 16.13 1.26 3.72
CA VAL A 339 17.29 0.35 3.75
C VAL A 339 16.78 -1.06 3.47
N ASN A 340 17.17 -1.65 2.35
CA ASN A 340 16.85 -3.05 2.07
C ASN A 340 17.91 -3.96 2.68
N TYR A 341 17.49 -5.11 3.22
CA TYR A 341 18.39 -6.14 3.69
C TYR A 341 17.75 -7.52 3.58
N SER A 342 18.55 -8.57 3.59
CA SER A 342 18.05 -9.93 3.37
C SER A 342 18.81 -10.98 4.17
N LYS A 343 18.21 -12.14 4.31
CA LYS A 343 18.85 -13.31 4.93
C LYS A 343 18.58 -14.56 4.11
N THR A 344 19.64 -15.29 3.79
CA THR A 344 19.52 -16.58 3.11
C THR A 344 19.55 -17.71 4.13
N THR A 345 18.56 -18.59 4.05
CA THR A 345 18.54 -19.88 4.75
C THR A 345 18.67 -20.99 3.72
N GLN A 346 19.64 -21.89 3.92
CA GLN A 346 19.79 -23.09 3.09
C GLN A 346 19.32 -24.32 3.85
N ASN A 347 18.61 -25.19 3.15
CA ASN A 347 18.19 -26.50 3.62
C ASN A 347 19.27 -27.55 3.31
N ASP A 348 19.20 -28.70 4.00
CA ASP A 348 20.16 -29.80 3.85
C ASP A 348 20.17 -30.41 2.43
N ASP A 349 19.08 -30.27 1.68
CA ASP A 349 18.96 -30.74 0.29
C ASP A 349 19.53 -29.75 -0.74
N GLY A 350 20.03 -28.60 -0.28
CA GLY A 350 20.60 -27.53 -1.10
C GLY A 350 19.58 -26.53 -1.64
N SER A 351 18.28 -26.74 -1.41
CA SER A 351 17.28 -25.68 -1.62
C SER A 351 17.52 -24.54 -0.64
N GLY A 352 16.98 -23.36 -0.95
CA GLY A 352 17.10 -22.23 -0.04
C GLY A 352 16.01 -21.20 -0.23
N THR A 353 15.88 -20.36 0.79
CA THR A 353 14.96 -19.24 0.83
C THR A 353 15.76 -18.00 1.15
N ILE A 354 15.56 -16.95 0.36
CA ILE A 354 15.99 -15.59 0.70
C ILE A 354 14.79 -14.87 1.28
N GLU A 355 14.89 -14.45 2.54
CA GLU A 355 13.91 -13.57 3.18
C GLU A 355 14.39 -12.11 3.02
N TYR A 356 13.51 -11.26 2.51
CA TYR A 356 13.78 -9.85 2.28
C TYR A 356 13.05 -8.99 3.31
N HIS A 357 13.73 -7.95 3.73
CA HIS A 357 13.30 -7.06 4.78
C HIS A 357 13.69 -5.63 4.42
N ASN A 358 13.10 -4.70 5.15
CA ASN A 358 13.49 -3.30 5.03
C ASN A 358 13.48 -2.59 6.38
N ALA A 359 14.13 -1.43 6.42
CA ALA A 359 13.97 -0.47 7.49
C ALA A 359 13.71 0.91 6.91
N THR A 360 12.83 1.67 7.55
CA THR A 360 12.44 3.02 7.11
C THR A 360 12.81 4.03 8.18
N PHE A 361 13.74 4.93 7.85
CA PHE A 361 14.22 5.99 8.72
C PHE A 361 13.81 7.35 8.17
N ASP A 362 13.29 8.22 9.04
CA ASP A 362 12.96 9.60 8.71
C ASP A 362 14.03 10.54 9.26
N GLU A 363 14.79 11.18 8.38
CA GLU A 363 15.83 12.14 8.74
C GLU A 363 15.27 13.40 9.41
N ASN A 364 14.02 13.76 9.16
CA ASN A 364 13.44 14.99 9.71
C ASN A 364 13.12 14.82 11.20
N THR A 365 12.56 13.67 11.56
CA THR A 365 12.23 13.33 12.96
C THR A 365 13.35 12.59 13.68
N GLN A 366 14.36 12.10 12.94
CA GLN A 366 15.48 11.29 13.44
C GLN A 366 15.00 9.99 14.11
N LYS A 367 13.99 9.35 13.52
CA LYS A 367 13.33 8.15 14.05
C LYS A 367 13.08 7.12 12.95
N PHE A 368 12.91 5.87 13.37
CA PHE A 368 12.36 4.83 12.51
C PHE A 368 10.85 4.98 12.41
N VAL A 369 10.31 4.82 11.21
CA VAL A 369 8.86 4.85 10.94
C VAL A 369 8.31 3.46 11.26
N PRO A 370 7.53 3.27 12.35
CA PRO A 370 7.07 1.95 12.75
C PRO A 370 6.05 1.38 11.77
N TYR A 371 6.15 0.08 11.48
CA TYR A 371 5.13 -0.66 10.75
C TYR A 371 4.01 -1.11 11.70
N GLU A 372 2.75 -0.77 11.40
CA GLU A 372 1.54 -1.26 12.10
C GLU A 372 1.58 -1.26 13.65
N GLY A 373 1.99 -0.15 14.27
CA GLY A 373 1.96 -0.02 15.73
C GLY A 373 3.06 -0.77 16.47
N SER A 374 4.09 -1.19 15.74
CA SER A 374 5.37 -1.64 16.30
C SER A 374 6.15 -0.50 16.97
N ASP A 375 7.28 -0.86 17.57
CA ASP A 375 8.18 0.08 18.24
C ASP A 375 9.00 0.90 17.22
N GLU A 376 9.48 2.09 17.63
CA GLU A 376 10.35 2.98 16.82
C GLU A 376 11.80 2.46 16.71
N THR A 377 11.99 1.20 16.34
CA THR A 377 13.29 0.57 16.05
C THR A 377 13.38 0.22 14.57
N TRP A 378 14.58 -0.09 14.07
CA TRP A 378 14.73 -0.49 12.67
C TRP A 378 13.99 -1.80 12.39
N GLN A 379 13.96 -2.73 13.35
CA GLN A 379 13.17 -3.96 13.25
C GLN A 379 11.66 -3.67 13.28
N GLY A 380 11.21 -2.68 14.07
CA GLY A 380 9.81 -2.28 14.07
C GLY A 380 9.38 -1.61 12.78
N SER A 381 10.30 -0.94 12.07
CA SER A 381 10.00 -0.34 10.76
C SER A 381 9.91 -1.34 9.60
N ASP A 382 10.15 -2.63 9.86
CA ASP A 382 10.17 -3.65 8.82
C ASP A 382 8.76 -4.01 8.36
N SER A 383 8.54 -3.83 7.06
CA SER A 383 7.29 -4.16 6.34
C SER A 383 7.47 -5.35 5.39
N GLY A 384 8.63 -6.00 5.41
CA GLY A 384 9.02 -7.09 4.52
C GLY A 384 9.34 -6.62 3.09
N GLY A 385 10.13 -7.44 2.37
CA GLY A 385 10.45 -7.19 0.96
C GLY A 385 11.43 -6.05 0.75
N THR A 386 11.57 -5.61 -0.50
CA THR A 386 12.57 -4.60 -0.90
C THR A 386 11.92 -3.37 -1.52
N TYR A 387 12.36 -2.18 -1.11
CA TYR A 387 12.02 -0.94 -1.80
C TYR A 387 12.77 -0.83 -3.12
N GLU A 388 12.11 -0.25 -4.11
CA GLU A 388 12.69 0.17 -5.38
C GLU A 388 12.99 1.68 -5.36
N ASP A 389 13.80 2.13 -6.31
CA ASP A 389 14.07 3.55 -6.51
C ASP A 389 12.80 4.32 -6.89
N SER A 390 11.91 3.71 -7.68
CA SER A 390 10.65 4.31 -8.11
C SER A 390 9.60 3.29 -8.50
N ILE A 391 8.34 3.51 -8.12
CA ILE A 391 7.21 2.71 -8.65
C ILE A 391 6.56 3.33 -9.89
N THR A 392 6.83 4.61 -10.16
CA THR A 392 6.27 5.30 -11.35
C THR A 392 7.06 5.02 -12.63
N LYS A 393 8.35 4.69 -12.55
CA LYS A 393 9.21 4.44 -13.74
C LYS A 393 8.84 3.19 -14.56
N TYR A 394 8.14 2.22 -13.95
CA TYR A 394 7.92 0.91 -14.55
C TYR A 394 6.54 0.76 -15.21
N ARG A 395 5.72 1.82 -15.24
CA ARG A 395 4.49 1.86 -16.04
C ARG A 395 4.82 1.96 -17.54
N LYS A 396 4.37 0.99 -18.33
CA LYS A 396 4.43 1.00 -19.80
C LYS A 396 3.15 1.54 -20.41
#